data_AF-A0A1G1MLT9-F1
#
_entry.id   AF-A0A1G1MLT9-F1
#
_cell.length_a   1.000
_cell.length_b   1.000
_cell.length_c   1.000
_cell.angle_alpha   90.00
_cell.angle_beta   90.00
_cell.angle_gamma   90.00
#
_symmetry.space_group_name_H-M   'P 1'
#
loop_
_entity.id
_entity.type
_entity.pdbx_description
1 polymer ?
#
loop_
_entity_poly.entity_id
_entity_poly.type
_entity_poly.pdbx_seq_one_letter_code
_entity_poly.pdbx_strand_id
1 'polypeptide(L)'
;MKTAKNKKEIVEIRETFMSVDIRFLDSKRRITLGGRLQKLMMRKMKIDSYQIFVGKNGDILLRPAVSVPSNEAWLYRNPEVKGKVRQGLKEASEGKVEKVDDLESFLNDL
;
A
#
# COMPACT_ATOMS: atom_id res chain seq x y z
N MET A 1 -26.96 2.95 -5.82
CA MET A 1 -25.49 2.81 -5.65
C MET A 1 -24.80 3.17 -6.96
N LYS A 2 -24.08 4.30 -7.03
CA LYS A 2 -23.31 4.68 -8.23
C LYS A 2 -21.96 3.96 -8.18
N THR A 3 -21.76 3.01 -9.08
CA THR A 3 -20.50 2.30 -9.32
C THR A 3 -19.42 3.32 -9.68
N ALA A 4 -18.41 3.47 -8.82
CA ALA A 4 -17.24 4.27 -9.14
C ALA A 4 -16.55 3.62 -10.35
N LYS A 5 -16.57 4.30 -11.51
CA LYS A 5 -15.78 3.91 -12.68
C LYS A 5 -14.32 3.80 -12.25
N ASN A 6 -13.79 2.58 -12.26
CA ASN A 6 -12.35 2.33 -12.10
C ASN A 6 -11.62 3.08 -13.21
N LYS A 7 -11.08 4.25 -12.89
CA LYS A 7 -10.13 4.96 -13.76
C LYS A 7 -8.93 4.03 -13.85
N LYS A 8 -8.67 3.47 -15.04
CA LYS A 8 -7.50 2.62 -15.27
C LYS A 8 -6.26 3.46 -14.94
N GLU A 9 -5.58 3.11 -13.85
CA GLU A 9 -4.34 3.76 -13.45
C GLU A 9 -3.28 3.41 -14.49
N ILE A 10 -2.87 4.40 -15.29
CA ILE A 10 -1.77 4.27 -16.25
C ILE A 10 -0.52 4.75 -15.54
N VAL A 11 0.51 3.91 -15.53
CA VAL A 11 1.79 4.23 -14.90
C VAL A 11 2.89 4.13 -15.96
N GLU A 12 3.65 5.20 -16.12
CA GLU A 12 4.91 5.20 -16.86
C GLU A 12 6.06 5.01 -15.85
N ILE A 13 6.96 4.07 -16.14
CA ILE A 13 8.07 3.74 -15.25
C ILE A 13 9.39 3.97 -15.97
N ARG A 14 10.23 4.81 -15.38
CA ARG A 14 11.59 5.10 -15.84
C ARG A 14 12.57 4.62 -14.78
N GLU A 15 12.79 3.31 -14.71
CA GLU A 15 13.73 2.69 -13.80
C GLU A 15 14.52 1.58 -14.49
N THR A 16 15.68 1.24 -13.93
CA THR A 16 16.52 0.15 -14.43
C THR A 16 16.24 -1.12 -13.63
N PHE A 17 15.95 -2.22 -14.32
CA PHE A 17 15.70 -3.52 -13.69
C PHE A 17 16.91 -4.44 -13.81
N MET A 18 17.18 -5.21 -12.77
CA MET A 18 18.12 -6.32 -12.82
C MET A 18 17.36 -7.65 -12.92
N SER A 19 17.87 -8.59 -13.71
CA SER A 19 17.33 -9.95 -13.71
C SER A 19 17.64 -10.65 -12.39
N VAL A 20 16.62 -11.24 -11.76
CA VAL A 20 16.75 -11.90 -10.44
C VAL A 20 16.63 -13.42 -10.55
N ASP A 21 15.65 -13.90 -11.31
CA ASP A 21 15.32 -15.32 -11.43
C ASP A 21 14.41 -15.58 -12.65
N ILE A 22 14.34 -16.83 -13.13
CA ILE A 22 13.37 -17.29 -14.14
C ILE A 22 12.54 -18.41 -13.51
N ARG A 23 11.21 -18.30 -13.55
CA ARG A 23 10.29 -19.26 -12.95
C ARG A 23 9.26 -19.74 -13.94
N PHE A 24 8.99 -21.04 -13.91
CA PHE A 24 7.93 -21.65 -14.70
C PHE A 24 6.59 -21.55 -13.96
N LEU A 25 5.50 -21.54 -14.74
CA LEU A 25 4.16 -21.65 -14.19
C LEU A 25 3.96 -23.03 -13.59
N ASP A 26 3.29 -23.08 -12.43
CA ASP A 26 2.86 -24.35 -11.86
C ASP A 26 1.59 -24.90 -12.55
N SER A 27 1.12 -26.06 -12.11
CA SER A 27 -0.09 -26.71 -12.64
C SER A 27 -1.37 -25.87 -12.49
N LYS A 28 -1.36 -24.85 -11.63
CA LYS A 28 -2.45 -23.90 -11.42
C LYS A 28 -2.21 -22.56 -12.10
N ARG A 29 -1.22 -22.48 -13.02
CA ARG A 29 -0.83 -21.28 -13.77
C ARG A 29 -0.36 -20.13 -12.86
N ARG A 30 0.23 -20.45 -11.70
CA ARG A 30 0.79 -19.46 -10.78
C ARG A 30 2.29 -19.32 -11.01
N ILE A 31 2.80 -18.11 -10.79
CA ILE A 31 4.24 -17.86 -10.67
C ILE A 31 4.60 -17.70 -9.19
N THR A 32 5.60 -18.45 -8.73
CA THR A 32 6.03 -18.42 -7.33
C THR A 32 7.15 -17.40 -7.14
N LEU A 33 6.87 -16.34 -6.37
CA LEU A 33 7.82 -15.25 -6.05
C LEU A 33 8.72 -15.55 -4.84
N GLY A 34 9.16 -16.81 -4.71
CA GLY A 34 9.92 -17.29 -3.56
C GLY A 34 11.45 -17.15 -3.70
N GLY A 35 12.18 -17.71 -2.75
CA GLY A 35 13.64 -17.88 -2.85
C GLY A 35 14.42 -16.56 -2.82
N ARG A 36 15.22 -16.30 -3.86
CA ARG A 36 16.11 -15.13 -3.94
C ARG A 36 15.33 -13.82 -3.96
N LEU A 37 14.21 -13.76 -4.70
CA LEU A 37 13.37 -12.57 -4.79
C LEU A 37 12.77 -12.22 -3.42
N GLN A 38 12.24 -13.21 -2.72
CA GLN A 38 11.70 -13.04 -1.37
C GLN A 38 12.75 -12.50 -0.39
N LYS A 39 13.96 -13.08 -0.40
CA LYS A 39 15.07 -12.62 0.45
C LYS A 39 15.50 -11.17 0.14
N LEU A 40 15.46 -10.77 -1.13
CA LEU A 40 15.82 -9.40 -1.55
C LEU A 40 14.79 -8.37 -1.09
N MET A 41 13.50 -8.73 -1.15
CA MET A 41 12.39 -7.80 -0.97
C MET A 41 11.89 -7.73 0.49
N MET A 42 11.71 -8.88 1.14
CA MET A 42 11.13 -8.95 2.50
C MET A 42 12.05 -8.45 3.60
N ARG A 43 13.36 -8.29 3.32
CA ARG A 43 14.28 -7.60 4.26
C ARG A 43 14.01 -6.09 4.34
N LYS A 44 13.37 -5.51 3.32
CA LYS A 44 13.20 -4.06 3.20
C LYS A 44 11.78 -3.59 3.50
N MET A 45 10.78 -4.43 3.25
CA MET A 45 9.38 -4.05 3.41
C MET A 45 8.48 -5.26 3.66
N LYS A 46 7.38 -5.04 4.39
CA LYS A 46 6.29 -6.00 4.50
C LYS A 46 5.52 -6.02 3.18
N ILE A 47 5.26 -7.22 2.67
CA ILE A 47 4.53 -7.45 1.41
C ILE A 47 3.54 -8.57 1.67
N ASP A 48 2.26 -8.33 1.41
CA ASP A 48 1.22 -9.36 1.46
C ASP A 48 0.47 -9.50 0.13
N SER A 49 0.67 -8.57 -0.80
CA SER A 49 -0.02 -8.51 -2.07
C SER A 49 0.83 -7.79 -3.12
N TYR A 50 0.44 -7.91 -4.38
CA TYR A 50 1.06 -7.19 -5.49
C TYR A 50 -0.01 -6.56 -6.37
N GLN A 51 0.18 -5.28 -6.70
CA GLN A 51 -0.56 -4.66 -7.78
C GLN A 51 0.03 -5.12 -9.12
N ILE A 52 -0.84 -5.54 -10.04
CA ILE A 52 -0.47 -6.10 -11.33
C ILE A 52 -0.77 -5.08 -12.41
N PHE A 53 0.25 -4.72 -13.20
CA PHE A 53 0.09 -3.92 -14.41
C PHE A 53 0.52 -4.74 -15.63
N VAL A 54 -0.16 -4.52 -16.74
CA VAL A 54 0.15 -5.16 -18.03
C VAL A 54 0.49 -4.06 -19.03
N GLY A 55 1.71 -4.11 -19.54
CA GLY A 55 2.19 -3.24 -20.61
C GLY A 55 1.63 -3.66 -21.97
N LYS A 56 1.66 -2.74 -22.94
CA LYS A 56 1.18 -3.01 -24.31
C LYS A 56 1.95 -4.13 -25.01
N ASN A 57 3.19 -4.38 -24.61
CA ASN A 57 4.08 -5.38 -25.20
C ASN A 57 3.98 -6.75 -24.51
N GLY A 58 3.06 -6.92 -23.55
CA GLY A 58 2.92 -8.16 -22.78
C GLY A 58 3.77 -8.23 -21.50
N ASP A 59 4.59 -7.20 -21.23
CA ASP A 59 5.33 -7.09 -19.98
C ASP A 59 4.38 -7.00 -18.77
N ILE A 60 4.71 -7.74 -17.71
CA ILE A 60 3.98 -7.71 -16.45
C ILE A 60 4.84 -7.03 -15.40
N LEU A 61 4.32 -5.96 -14.82
CA LEU A 61 4.91 -5.34 -13.64
C LEU A 61 4.15 -5.77 -12.40
N LEU A 62 4.88 -6.28 -11.41
CA LEU A 62 4.39 -6.57 -10.07
C LEU A 62 4.93 -5.53 -9.10
N ARG A 63 4.03 -4.69 -8.57
CA ARG A 63 4.38 -3.69 -7.55
C ARG A 63 3.97 -4.19 -6.17
N PRO A 64 4.90 -4.34 -5.21
CA PRO A 64 4.57 -4.73 -3.85
C PRO A 64 3.50 -3.83 -3.23
N ALA A 65 2.57 -4.43 -2.50
CA ALA A 65 1.51 -3.76 -1.78
C ALA A 65 1.29 -4.40 -0.41
N VAL A 66 0.61 -3.64 0.45
CA VAL A 66 0.10 -4.10 1.74
C VAL A 66 -1.41 -3.99 1.75
N SER A 67 -2.07 -5.01 2.26
CA SER A 67 -3.50 -5.04 2.50
C SER A 67 -3.81 -4.13 3.68
N VAL A 68 -4.80 -3.25 3.48
CA VAL A 68 -5.31 -2.38 4.54
C VAL A 68 -6.66 -2.97 4.97
N PRO A 69 -6.88 -3.20 6.28
CA PRO A 69 -8.17 -3.63 6.81
C PRO A 69 -9.31 -2.73 6.32
N SER A 70 -10.49 -3.31 6.05
CA SER A 70 -11.60 -2.57 5.43
C SER A 70 -12.07 -1.39 6.29
N ASN A 71 -12.03 -1.54 7.61
CA ASN A 71 -12.35 -0.50 8.60
C ASN A 71 -11.30 0.63 8.67
N GLU A 72 -10.12 0.45 8.08
CA GLU A 72 -9.04 1.45 8.00
C GLU A 72 -8.91 2.06 6.60
N ALA A 73 -9.46 1.39 5.57
CA ALA A 73 -9.31 1.79 4.17
C ALA A 73 -9.79 3.23 3.88
N TRP A 74 -10.76 3.74 4.65
CA TRP A 74 -11.27 5.11 4.50
C TRP A 74 -10.18 6.16 4.72
N LEU A 75 -9.26 5.95 5.67
CA LEU A 75 -8.15 6.85 5.97
C LEU A 75 -7.23 7.01 4.76
N TYR A 76 -6.98 5.93 4.03
CA TYR A 76 -6.06 5.95 2.88
C TYR A 76 -6.73 6.45 1.59
N ARG A 77 -8.06 6.42 1.51
CA ARG A 77 -8.84 6.91 0.37
C ARG A 77 -9.11 8.42 0.44
N ASN A 78 -9.11 9.00 1.64
CA ASN A 78 -9.31 10.44 1.83
C ASN A 78 -7.95 11.14 2.06
N PRO A 79 -7.41 11.87 1.06
CA PRO A 79 -6.11 12.52 1.20
C PRO A 79 -6.08 13.61 2.27
N GLU A 80 -7.22 14.27 2.54
CA GLU A 80 -7.33 15.29 3.57
C GLU A 80 -7.21 14.68 4.97
N VAL A 81 -8.00 13.63 5.26
CA VAL A 81 -7.93 12.91 6.54
C VAL A 81 -6.54 12.33 6.75
N LYS A 82 -5.97 11.70 5.71
CA LYS A 82 -4.60 11.18 5.76
C LYS A 82 -3.58 12.28 6.11
N GLY A 83 -3.77 13.47 5.56
CA GLY A 83 -2.96 14.66 5.87
C GLY A 83 -3.08 15.05 7.34
N LYS A 84 -4.30 15.20 7.84
CA LYS A 84 -4.60 15.53 9.25
C LYS A 84 -4.02 14.52 10.23
N VAL A 85 -4.19 13.22 9.98
CA VAL A 85 -3.61 12.16 10.83
C VAL A 85 -2.08 12.22 10.83
N ARG A 86 -1.46 12.43 9.67
CA ARG A 86 0.01 12.59 9.59
C ARG A 86 0.50 13.82 10.34
N GLN A 87 -0.24 14.91 10.27
CA GLN A 87 0.07 16.13 11.00
C GLN A 87 -0.03 15.89 12.51
N GLY A 88 -1.12 15.28 13.01
CA GLY A 88 -1.27 14.95 14.43
C GLY A 88 -0.16 14.03 14.94
N LEU A 89 0.28 13.05 14.15
CA LEU A 89 1.44 12.20 14.49
C LEU A 89 2.74 13.00 14.59
N LYS A 90 2.94 13.99 13.70
CA LYS A 90 4.10 14.89 13.74
C LYS A 90 4.07 15.78 14.97
N GLU A 91 2.94 16.40 15.26
CA GLU A 91 2.72 17.24 16.44
C GLU A 91 2.93 16.44 17.73
N ALA A 92 2.45 15.20 17.78
CA ALA A 92 2.68 14.31 18.91
C ALA A 92 4.16 14.00 19.12
N SER A 93 4.92 13.76 18.04
CA SER A 93 6.37 13.55 18.11
C SER A 93 7.14 14.81 18.55
N GLU A 94 6.57 16.00 18.33
CA GLU A 94 7.10 17.29 18.77
C GLU A 94 6.66 17.66 20.19
N GLY A 95 5.89 16.79 20.87
CA GLY A 95 5.38 17.04 22.22
C GLY A 95 4.20 18.00 22.28
N LYS A 96 3.59 18.35 21.14
CA LYS A 96 2.34 19.14 21.07
C LYS A 96 1.14 18.26 21.34
N VAL A 97 1.10 17.68 22.54
CA VAL A 97 0.02 16.82 23.01
C VAL A 97 -0.61 17.42 24.26
N GLU A 98 -1.91 17.25 24.38
CA GLU A 98 -2.63 17.53 25.62
C GLU A 98 -3.07 16.20 26.24
N LYS A 99 -2.89 16.07 27.56
CA LYS A 99 -3.36 14.89 28.28
C LYS A 99 -4.85 15.03 28.49
N VAL A 100 -5.60 14.10 27.92
CA VAL A 100 -7.04 13.99 28.11
C VAL A 100 -7.31 12.90 29.12
N ASP A 101 -8.06 13.21 30.19
CA ASP A 101 -8.39 12.26 31.24
C ASP A 101 -9.60 11.37 30.88
N ASP A 102 -10.53 11.88 30.07
CA ASP A 102 -11.65 11.11 29.51
C ASP A 102 -11.79 11.31 27.99
N LEU A 103 -11.58 10.24 27.24
CA LEU A 103 -11.56 10.30 25.78
C LEU A 103 -12.96 10.52 25.18
N GLU A 104 -13.99 9.93 25.77
CA GLU A 104 -15.35 10.03 25.22
C GLU A 104 -15.91 11.44 25.35
N SER A 105 -15.77 12.08 26.53
CA SER A 105 -16.16 13.48 26.73
C SER A 105 -15.44 14.40 25.75
N PHE A 106 -14.12 14.25 25.62
CA PHE A 106 -13.33 15.08 24.73
C PHE A 106 -13.76 14.98 23.26
N LEU A 107 -14.06 13.77 22.78
CA LEU A 107 -14.50 13.57 21.39
C LEU A 107 -15.92 14.11 21.14
N ASN A 108 -16.78 14.15 22.16
CA ASN A 108 -18.13 14.71 22.05
C ASN A 108 -18.14 16.25 22.04
N ASP A 109 -17.10 16.88 22.60
CA ASP A 109 -16.96 18.34 22.69
C ASP A 109 -16.30 18.98 21.44
N LEU A 110 -15.95 18.16 20.43
CA LEU A 110 -15.17 18.50 19.23
C LEU A 110 -16.04 18.75 17.99
#